data_AF-A0A143Y7P9-F1
#
_entry.id   AF-A0A143Y7P9-F1
#
_cell.length_a   1.000
_cell.length_b   1.000
_cell.length_c   1.000
_cell.angle_alpha   90.00
_cell.angle_beta   90.00
_cell.angle_gamma   90.00
#
_symmetry.space_group_name_H-M   'P 1'
#
loop_
_entity.id
_entity.type
_entity.pdbx_description
1 polymer ?
#
loop_
_entity_poly.entity_id
_entity_poly.type
_entity_poly.pdbx_seq_one_letter_code
_entity_poly.pdbx_strand_id
1 'polypeptide(L)'
;MTPAEFGMLTEKEKMFIRKEHENKLISDTTWTRNAVLNAEANLNRKKHKRFIELFPKKPTKVDKEYNENAVKIIEEMDRNNGQCWIEKILKAAGMKKAIAQRKE
;
A
#
# COMPACT_ATOMS: atom_id res chain seq x y z
N MET A 1 25.32 -0.39 26.95
CA MET A 1 25.87 0.78 27.64
C MET A 1 25.54 0.66 29.11
N THR A 2 26.55 0.50 29.93
CA THR A 2 26.42 0.50 31.39
C THR A 2 26.30 1.94 31.91
N PRO A 3 25.77 2.17 33.13
CA PRO A 3 25.71 3.51 33.71
C PRO A 3 27.08 4.20 33.81
N ALA A 4 28.15 3.42 34.07
CA ALA A 4 29.52 3.91 34.11
C ALA A 4 30.00 4.40 32.73
N GLU A 5 29.73 3.63 31.67
CA GLU A 5 30.02 4.02 30.28
C GLU A 5 29.28 5.29 29.86
N PHE A 6 28.02 5.43 30.28
CA PHE A 6 27.25 6.65 30.01
C PHE A 6 27.81 7.88 30.75
N GLY A 7 28.34 7.69 31.96
CA GLY A 7 28.96 8.76 32.75
C GLY A 7 30.22 9.35 32.10
N MET A 8 30.95 8.54 31.34
CA MET A 8 32.18 8.94 30.63
C MET A 8 31.92 9.78 29.36
N LEU A 9 30.67 9.86 28.90
CA LEU A 9 30.31 10.63 27.71
C LEU A 9 30.34 12.14 27.97
N THR A 10 30.57 12.89 26.89
CA THR A 10 30.39 14.35 26.90
C THR A 10 28.91 14.71 27.03
N GLU A 11 28.61 15.91 27.54
CA GLU A 11 27.22 16.36 27.67
C GLU A 11 26.47 16.43 26.33
N LYS A 12 27.18 16.70 25.23
CA LYS A 12 26.58 16.67 23.89
C LYS A 12 26.14 15.25 23.50
N GLU A 13 26.97 14.25 23.73
CA GLU A 13 26.62 12.84 23.44
C GLU A 13 25.47 12.34 24.32
N LYS A 14 25.48 12.71 25.61
CA LYS A 14 24.35 12.42 26.52
C LYS A 14 23.05 13.05 26.03
N MET A 15 23.08 14.27 25.51
CA MET A 15 21.90 14.93 24.93
C MET A 15 21.35 14.16 23.72
N PHE A 16 22.21 13.70 22.81
CA PHE A 16 21.77 12.87 21.68
C PHE A 16 21.10 11.58 22.13
N ILE A 17 21.68 10.88 23.10
CA ILE A 17 21.11 9.63 23.63
C ILE A 17 19.75 9.87 24.28
N ARG A 18 19.62 10.93 25.10
CA ARG A 18 18.35 11.31 25.71
C ARG A 18 17.31 11.64 24.64
N LYS A 19 17.70 12.39 23.61
CA LYS A 19 16.82 12.74 22.51
C LYS A 19 16.34 11.51 21.73
N GLU A 20 17.23 10.57 21.45
CA GLU A 20 16.86 9.32 20.79
C GLU A 20 15.95 8.44 21.67
N HIS A 21 16.17 8.44 22.98
CA HIS A 21 15.26 7.77 23.91
C HIS A 21 13.86 8.39 23.90
N GLU A 22 13.75 9.72 23.90
CA GLU A 22 12.47 10.41 23.74
C GLU A 22 11.80 10.07 22.39
N ASN A 23 12.57 10.12 21.30
CA ASN A 23 12.07 9.79 19.97
C ASN A 23 11.53 8.35 19.93
N LYS A 24 12.24 7.41 20.54
CA LYS A 24 11.80 6.01 20.69
C LYS A 24 10.50 5.91 21.48
N LEU A 25 10.40 6.58 22.62
CA LEU A 25 9.19 6.55 23.44
C LEU A 25 7.99 7.08 22.64
N ILE A 26 8.17 8.19 21.93
CA ILE A 26 7.13 8.77 21.07
C ILE A 26 6.76 7.81 19.93
N SER A 27 7.73 7.17 19.28
CA SER A 27 7.44 6.20 18.24
C SER A 27 6.67 5.00 18.78
N ASP A 28 7.11 4.40 19.88
CA ASP A 28 6.52 3.17 20.45
C ASP A 28 5.07 3.41 20.89
N THR A 29 4.82 4.54 21.56
CA THR A 29 3.46 4.96 21.95
C THR A 29 2.58 5.25 20.74
N THR A 30 3.13 5.89 19.70
CA THR A 30 2.40 6.16 18.45
C THR A 30 2.03 4.88 17.71
N TRP A 31 2.96 3.93 17.60
CA TRP A 31 2.71 2.62 16.98
C TRP A 31 1.63 1.84 17.73
N THR A 32 1.68 1.84 19.06
CA THR A 32 0.69 1.18 19.90
C THR A 32 -0.70 1.80 19.71
N ARG A 33 -0.79 3.14 19.76
CA ARG A 33 -2.03 3.88 19.48
C ARG A 33 -2.60 3.52 18.11
N ASN A 34 -1.76 3.52 17.07
CA ASN A 34 -2.19 3.18 15.71
C ASN A 34 -2.70 1.74 15.60
N ALA A 35 -2.05 0.80 16.28
CA ALA A 35 -2.47 -0.60 16.31
C ALA A 35 -3.85 -0.77 16.95
N VAL A 36 -4.09 -0.09 18.09
CA VAL A 36 -5.39 -0.12 18.77
C VAL A 36 -6.50 0.48 17.90
N LEU A 37 -6.26 1.65 17.31
CA LEU A 37 -7.26 2.29 16.43
C LEU A 37 -7.54 1.45 15.18
N ASN A 38 -6.52 0.80 14.60
CA ASN A 38 -6.71 -0.12 13.47
C ASN A 38 -7.54 -1.36 13.86
N ALA A 39 -7.29 -1.91 15.06
CA ALA A 39 -8.07 -3.04 15.58
C ALA A 39 -9.54 -2.66 15.80
N GLU A 40 -9.80 -1.51 16.43
CA GLU A 40 -11.16 -0.98 16.63
C GLU A 40 -11.88 -0.76 15.28
N ALA A 41 -11.19 -0.18 14.29
CA ALA A 41 -11.74 0.04 12.97
C ALA A 41 -12.07 -1.27 12.23
N ASN A 42 -11.24 -2.31 12.40
CA ASN A 42 -11.50 -3.63 11.82
C ASN A 42 -12.63 -4.37 12.55
N LEU A 43 -12.75 -4.22 13.88
CA LEU A 43 -13.84 -4.78 14.68
C LEU A 43 -15.20 -4.25 14.22
N ASN A 44 -15.29 -2.93 14.01
CA ASN A 44 -16.52 -2.24 13.58
C ASN A 44 -16.77 -2.32 12.06
N ARG A 45 -16.01 -3.14 11.34
CA ARG A 45 -16.08 -3.21 9.88
C ARG A 45 -17.26 -4.04 9.40
N LYS A 46 -17.90 -3.62 8.31
CA LYS A 46 -19.00 -4.38 7.69
C LYS A 46 -18.55 -5.78 7.26
N LYS A 47 -19.43 -6.77 7.43
CA LYS A 47 -19.23 -8.14 6.96
C LYS A 47 -18.87 -8.16 5.46
N HIS A 48 -17.97 -9.07 5.07
CA HIS A 48 -17.44 -9.22 3.69
C HIS A 48 -16.56 -8.08 3.15
N LYS A 49 -16.14 -7.11 3.98
CA LYS A 49 -15.09 -6.15 3.59
C LYS A 49 -13.71 -6.71 3.94
N ARG A 50 -12.72 -6.47 3.08
CA ARG A 50 -11.31 -6.89 3.29
C ARG A 50 -10.73 -6.25 4.54
N PHE A 51 -9.95 -6.99 5.33
CA PHE A 51 -9.25 -6.49 6.51
C PHE A 51 -8.33 -5.30 6.17
N ILE A 52 -8.24 -4.30 7.05
CA ILE A 52 -7.28 -3.19 6.91
C ILE A 52 -5.99 -3.60 7.61
N GLU A 53 -4.91 -3.80 6.85
CA GLU A 53 -3.60 -4.10 7.41
C GLU A 53 -3.03 -2.89 8.20
N LEU A 54 -2.35 -3.17 9.31
CA LEU A 54 -1.68 -2.14 10.11
C LEU A 54 -0.50 -1.51 9.35
N PHE A 55 0.22 -2.32 8.56
CA PHE A 55 1.35 -1.90 7.74
C PHE A 55 1.02 -2.13 6.27
N PRO A 56 0.20 -1.26 5.64
CA PRO A 56 -0.16 -1.44 4.26
C PRO A 56 1.09 -1.38 3.38
N LYS A 57 1.21 -2.34 2.45
CA LYS A 57 2.24 -2.26 1.41
C LYS A 57 2.06 -0.96 0.65
N LYS A 58 3.13 -0.16 0.57
CA LYS A 58 3.13 1.07 -0.24
C LYS A 58 2.84 0.65 -1.69
N PRO A 59 1.75 1.12 -2.31
CA PRO A 59 1.46 0.76 -3.68
C PRO A 59 2.59 1.30 -4.57
N THR A 60 3.10 0.45 -5.45
CA THR A 60 4.05 0.87 -6.47
C THR A 60 3.35 1.90 -7.36
N LYS A 61 4.05 3.01 -7.67
CA LYS A 61 3.52 4.01 -8.59
C LYS A 61 3.31 3.31 -9.92
N VAL A 62 2.05 3.21 -10.35
CA VAL A 62 1.69 2.62 -11.64
C VAL A 62 2.27 3.50 -12.73
N ASP A 63 3.04 2.90 -13.64
CA ASP A 63 3.42 3.55 -14.88
C ASP A 63 2.19 3.60 -15.79
N LYS A 64 1.54 4.76 -15.80
CA LYS A 64 0.31 4.97 -16.57
C LYS A 64 0.55 4.81 -18.05
N GLU A 65 1.69 5.31 -18.54
CA GLU A 65 2.01 5.30 -19.97
C GLU A 65 2.27 3.87 -20.45
N TYR A 66 3.04 3.09 -19.68
CA TYR A 66 3.24 1.67 -19.95
C TYR A 66 1.91 0.91 -19.99
N ASN A 67 1.04 1.13 -18.99
CA ASN A 67 -0.24 0.43 -18.93
C ASN A 67 -1.19 0.83 -20.07
N GLU A 68 -1.26 2.11 -20.42
CA GLU A 68 -2.09 2.60 -21.53
C GLU A 68 -1.60 2.03 -22.87
N ASN A 69 -0.29 1.96 -23.09
CA ASN A 69 0.29 1.37 -24.29
C ASN A 69 0.08 -0.14 -24.34
N ALA A 70 0.26 -0.85 -23.21
CA ALA A 70 0.00 -2.28 -23.14
C ALA A 70 -1.46 -2.62 -23.46
N VAL A 71 -2.42 -1.84 -22.93
CA VAL A 71 -3.85 -2.01 -23.24
C VAL A 71 -4.12 -1.81 -24.72
N LYS A 72 -3.58 -0.75 -25.34
CA LYS A 72 -3.74 -0.49 -26.77
C LYS A 72 -3.20 -1.63 -27.63
N ILE A 73 -1.98 -2.10 -27.33
CA ILE A 73 -1.35 -3.21 -28.05
C ILE A 73 -2.19 -4.49 -27.94
N ILE A 74 -2.67 -4.80 -26.72
CA ILE A 74 -3.51 -5.97 -26.48
C ILE A 74 -4.82 -5.89 -27.27
N GLU A 75 -5.47 -4.73 -27.31
CA GLU A 75 -6.70 -4.51 -28.08
C GLU A 75 -6.47 -4.56 -29.61
N GLU A 76 -5.34 -4.03 -30.09
CA GLU A 76 -4.95 -4.10 -31.50
C GLU A 76 -4.63 -5.54 -31.93
N MET A 77 -3.91 -6.30 -31.11
CA MET A 77 -3.65 -7.71 -31.36
C MET A 77 -4.94 -8.54 -31.39
N ASP A 78 -5.87 -8.29 -30.47
CA ASP A 78 -7.19 -8.97 -30.42
C ASP A 78 -7.99 -8.70 -31.70
N ARG A 79 -7.98 -7.45 -32.17
CA ARG A 79 -8.66 -7.03 -33.41
C ARG A 79 -8.02 -7.68 -34.65
N ASN A 80 -6.69 -7.71 -34.72
CA ASN A 80 -5.96 -8.21 -35.88
C ASN A 80 -5.96 -9.74 -35.96
N ASN A 81 -5.90 -10.43 -34.82
CA ASN A 81 -5.84 -11.89 -34.77
C ASN A 81 -7.23 -12.56 -34.65
N GLY A 82 -8.31 -11.76 -34.58
CA GLY A 82 -9.70 -12.25 -34.67
C GLY A 82 -10.14 -13.17 -33.53
N GLN A 83 -9.39 -13.24 -32.43
CA GLN A 83 -9.72 -14.11 -31.32
C GLN A 83 -10.44 -13.28 -30.25
N CYS A 84 -11.72 -13.52 -29.97
CA CYS A 84 -12.44 -12.86 -28.86
C CYS A 84 -11.98 -13.34 -27.48
N TRP A 85 -10.68 -13.58 -27.28
CA TRP A 85 -10.15 -14.16 -26.06
C TRP A 85 -10.21 -13.18 -24.89
N ILE A 86 -10.07 -11.87 -25.14
CA ILE A 86 -10.28 -10.83 -24.13
C ILE A 86 -11.70 -10.91 -23.57
N GLU A 87 -12.71 -11.05 -24.42
CA GLU A 87 -14.11 -11.14 -23.99
C GLU A 87 -14.39 -12.41 -23.20
N LYS A 88 -13.79 -13.54 -23.60
CA LYS A 88 -13.89 -14.82 -22.87
C LYS A 88 -13.27 -14.72 -21.47
N ILE A 89 -12.10 -14.09 -21.34
CA ILE A 89 -11.44 -13.88 -20.05
C ILE A 89 -12.27 -12.95 -19.16
N LEU A 90 -12.73 -11.82 -19.70
CA LEU A 90 -13.56 -10.88 -18.95
C LEU A 90 -14.84 -11.56 -18.45
N LYS A 91 -15.50 -12.33 -19.32
CA LYS A 91 -16.70 -13.10 -18.96
C LYS A 91 -16.43 -14.15 -17.88
N ALA A 92 -15.31 -14.89 -17.98
CA ALA A 92 -14.91 -15.87 -16.96
C ALA A 92 -14.60 -15.21 -15.61
N ALA A 93 -14.07 -13.99 -15.62
CA ALA A 93 -13.82 -13.19 -14.43
C ALA A 93 -15.07 -12.45 -13.89
N GLY A 94 -16.25 -12.66 -14.50
CA GLY A 94 -17.50 -12.00 -14.10
C GLY A 94 -17.55 -10.51 -14.43
N MET A 95 -16.63 -10.02 -15.25
CA MET A 95 -16.53 -8.62 -15.67
C MET A 95 -17.15 -8.44 -17.07
N LYS A 96 -17.91 -7.36 -17.25
CA LYS A 96 -18.39 -6.96 -18.58
C LYS A 96 -17.36 -6.02 -19.19
N LYS A 97 -17.03 -6.19 -20.48
CA LYS A 97 -16.27 -5.19 -21.23
C LYS A 97 -17.02 -3.87 -21.12
N ALA A 98 -16.37 -2.83 -20.58
CA ALA A 98 -16.96 -1.50 -20.59
C ALA A 98 -17.20 -1.15 -22.06
N ILE A 99 -18.47 -1.07 -22.47
CA ILE A 99 -18.83 -0.63 -23.80
C ILE A 99 -18.39 0.83 -23.85
N ALA A 100 -17.23 1.10 -24.42
CA ALA A 100 -16.89 2.44 -24.83
C ALA A 100 -18.01 2.86 -25.79
N GLN A 101 -18.87 3.78 -25.34
CA GLN A 101 -19.79 4.44 -26.25
C GLN A 101 -18.93 5.03 -27.36
N ARG A 102 -19.01 4.45 -28.56
CA ARG A 102 -18.52 5.09 -29.77
C ARG A 102 -19.25 6.43 -29.83
N LYS A 103 -18.55 7.53 -29.53
CA LYS A 103 -19.00 8.84 -29.97
C LYS A 103 -18.81 8.84 -31.50
N GLU A 104 -19.93 8.91 -32.20
CA GLU A 104 -19.99 9.25 -33.63
C GLU A 104 -19.35 10.61 -33.88
#